data_AF-A0A811NLG2-F1
#
_entry.id   AF-A0A811NLG2-F1
#
_cell.length_a   1.000
_cell.length_b   1.000
_cell.length_c   1.000
_cell.angle_alpha   90.00
_cell.angle_beta   90.00
_cell.angle_gamma   90.00
#
_symmetry.space_group_name_H-M   'P 1'
#
loop_
_entity.id
_entity.type
_entity.pdbx_description
1 polymer ?
#
loop_
_entity_poly.entity_id
_entity_poly.type
_entity_poly.pdbx_seq_one_letter_code
_entity_poly.pdbx_strand_id
1 'polypeptide(L)'
;MAAGTSCLASSPRLTTLAASSRRPGWHPRRPAVHRCAAAVDGRKTTVQSKAGDALEVCRVVNGMWQVSGASWGLAQPAAAVDAMLRYADGGLTTFDMADICKEFRLL
;
A
#
# COMPACT_ATOMS: atom_id res chain seq x y z
N MET A 1 42.51 51.10 -54.93
CA MET A 1 41.10 50.67 -54.92
C MET A 1 40.89 49.76 -53.71
N ALA A 2 39.85 50.06 -52.93
CA ALA A 2 39.22 49.32 -51.83
C ALA A 2 40.08 48.91 -50.61
N ALA A 3 40.03 49.77 -49.59
CA ALA A 3 40.18 49.46 -48.17
C ALA A 3 38.88 48.84 -47.61
N GLY A 4 38.97 48.11 -46.48
CA GLY A 4 37.78 47.61 -45.77
C GLY A 4 38.16 46.62 -44.65
N THR A 5 38.77 47.07 -43.54
CA THR A 5 38.14 47.39 -42.24
C THR A 5 38.02 46.19 -41.29
N SER A 6 38.71 46.34 -40.17
CA SER A 6 38.78 45.51 -38.97
C SER A 6 37.44 45.39 -38.24
N CYS A 7 37.16 44.21 -37.67
CA CYS A 7 36.15 44.03 -36.63
C CYS A 7 36.72 43.21 -35.47
N LEU A 8 37.37 43.88 -34.51
CA LEU A 8 37.54 43.38 -33.15
C LEU A 8 36.15 43.41 -32.49
N ALA A 9 35.60 42.26 -32.13
CA ALA A 9 34.40 42.18 -31.31
C ALA A 9 34.73 41.40 -30.02
N SER A 10 34.83 42.16 -28.94
CA SER A 10 35.07 41.72 -27.57
C SER A 10 34.03 40.68 -27.13
N SER A 11 34.48 39.52 -26.63
CA SER A 11 33.62 38.54 -25.98
C SER A 11 33.11 39.09 -24.64
N PRO A 12 31.80 39.15 -24.38
CA PRO A 12 31.32 39.39 -23.03
C PRO A 12 31.58 38.13 -22.19
N ARG A 13 32.35 38.27 -21.11
CA ARG A 13 32.39 37.29 -20.02
C ARG A 13 30.96 37.04 -19.55
N LEU A 14 30.46 35.82 -19.73
CA LEU A 14 29.23 35.38 -19.08
C LEU A 14 29.47 35.40 -17.58
N THR A 15 28.87 36.37 -16.89
CA THR A 15 28.79 36.40 -15.43
C THR A 15 27.93 35.20 -15.00
N THR A 16 28.53 34.26 -14.28
CA THR A 16 27.81 33.13 -13.68
C THR A 16 26.86 33.68 -12.62
N LEU A 17 25.58 33.83 -12.95
CA LEU A 17 24.54 33.98 -11.95
C LEU A 17 24.47 32.66 -11.18
N ALA A 18 24.88 32.71 -9.91
CA ALA A 18 24.68 31.62 -8.97
C ALA A 18 23.17 31.39 -8.81
N ALA A 19 22.64 30.43 -9.57
CA ALA A 19 21.30 29.92 -9.36
C ALA A 19 21.27 29.28 -7.97
N SER A 20 20.60 29.95 -7.02
CA SER A 20 20.27 29.40 -5.71
C SER A 20 19.38 28.17 -5.91
N SER A 21 20.01 27.02 -6.09
CA SER A 21 19.42 25.68 -6.08
C SER A 21 18.85 25.41 -4.67
N ARG A 22 17.63 25.91 -4.40
CA ARG A 22 16.83 25.42 -3.27
C ARG A 22 16.34 24.03 -3.63
N ARG A 23 17.17 23.02 -3.38
CA ARG A 23 16.71 21.63 -3.33
C ARG A 23 15.66 21.55 -2.22
N PRO A 24 14.42 21.13 -2.49
CA PRO A 24 13.49 20.83 -1.42
C PRO A 24 14.11 19.73 -0.57
N GLY A 25 14.47 20.06 0.67
CA GLY A 25 15.01 19.10 1.61
C GLY A 25 14.04 17.94 1.74
N TRP A 26 14.52 16.73 1.51
CA TRP A 26 13.75 15.52 1.78
C TRP A 26 13.67 15.39 3.30
N HIS A 27 12.63 15.98 3.89
CA HIS A 27 12.31 15.71 5.30
C HIS A 27 11.80 14.28 5.38
N PRO A 28 12.46 13.36 6.10
CA PRO A 28 11.88 12.06 6.37
C PRO A 28 10.58 12.31 7.15
N ARG A 29 9.44 12.14 6.48
CA ARG A 29 8.15 12.11 7.16
C ARG A 29 8.24 10.94 8.13
N ARG A 30 8.21 11.21 9.44
CA ARG A 30 8.03 10.16 10.44
C ARG A 30 6.82 9.33 9.98
N PRO A 31 6.93 8.00 9.82
CA PRO A 31 5.75 7.20 9.51
C PRO A 31 4.73 7.51 10.60
N ALA A 32 3.54 7.96 10.18
CA ALA A 32 2.46 8.16 11.11
C ALA A 32 2.26 6.80 11.80
N VAL A 33 2.55 6.73 13.09
CA VAL A 33 2.21 5.55 13.88
C VAL A 33 0.68 5.54 13.88
N HIS A 34 0.09 4.74 13.01
CA HIS A 34 -1.34 4.51 12.98
C HIS A 34 -1.67 3.80 14.30
N ARG A 35 -2.01 4.59 15.32
CA ARG A 35 -2.51 4.06 16.59
C ARG A 35 -3.92 3.55 16.29
N CYS A 36 -4.04 2.26 16.00
CA CYS A 36 -5.33 1.59 16.02
C CYS A 36 -5.88 1.75 17.43
N ALA A 37 -6.88 2.63 17.61
CA ALA A 37 -7.56 2.75 18.89
C ALA A 37 -8.18 1.41 19.24
N ALA A 38 -7.99 0.95 20.48
CA ALA A 38 -8.64 -0.26 20.93
C ALA A 38 -10.16 0.02 21.05
N ALA A 39 -10.94 -0.47 20.10
CA ALA A 39 -12.38 -0.28 20.09
C ALA A 39 -13.06 -1.09 21.21
N VAL A 40 -13.46 -0.41 22.28
CA VAL A 40 -14.46 -0.91 23.24
C VAL A 40 -15.75 -1.20 22.47
N ASP A 41 -16.22 -2.44 22.52
CA ASP A 41 -17.50 -3.03 22.07
C ASP A 41 -18.08 -2.71 20.67
N GLY A 42 -17.44 -1.86 19.86
CA GLY A 42 -17.91 -1.49 18.53
C GLY A 42 -17.34 -2.34 17.39
N ARG A 43 -16.54 -3.38 17.69
CA ARG A 43 -15.84 -4.19 16.67
C ARG A 43 -16.72 -5.20 15.97
N LYS A 44 -17.86 -5.55 16.56
CA LYS A 44 -18.75 -6.57 16.02
C LYS A 44 -20.09 -5.97 15.62
N THR A 45 -20.77 -6.62 14.68
CA THR A 45 -22.11 -6.25 14.23
C THR A 45 -22.86 -7.51 13.87
N THR A 46 -24.19 -7.50 14.02
CA THR A 46 -25.04 -8.59 13.54
C THR A 46 -25.48 -8.28 12.11
N VAL A 47 -25.20 -9.18 11.19
CA VAL A 47 -25.74 -9.15 9.82
C VAL A 47 -26.97 -10.05 9.76
N GLN A 48 -27.97 -9.65 8.98
CA GLN A 48 -29.21 -10.39 8.80
C GLN A 48 -29.32 -10.85 7.34
N SER A 49 -29.63 -12.12 7.13
CA SER A 49 -29.97 -12.65 5.82
C SER A 49 -31.42 -12.26 5.46
N LYS A 50 -31.74 -12.27 4.17
CA LYS A 50 -33.12 -12.07 3.71
C LYS A 50 -34.06 -13.20 4.19
N ALA A 51 -33.51 -14.38 4.47
CA ALA A 51 -34.25 -15.53 4.98
C ALA A 51 -34.49 -15.46 6.51
N GLY A 52 -33.93 -14.47 7.20
CA GLY A 52 -34.10 -14.25 8.64
C GLY A 52 -32.97 -14.81 9.51
N ASP A 53 -31.88 -15.29 8.91
CA ASP A 53 -30.70 -15.73 9.68
C ASP A 53 -29.92 -14.53 10.21
N ALA A 54 -29.37 -14.66 11.40
CA ALA A 54 -28.55 -13.64 12.04
C ALA A 54 -27.14 -14.17 12.29
N LEU A 55 -26.11 -13.38 11.97
CA LEU A 55 -24.72 -13.71 12.26
C LEU A 55 -23.99 -12.52 12.86
N GLU A 56 -23.38 -12.71 14.04
CA GLU A 56 -22.44 -11.73 14.59
C GLU A 56 -21.09 -11.85 13.86
N VAL A 57 -20.61 -10.75 13.28
CA VAL A 57 -19.34 -10.68 12.56
C VAL A 57 -18.47 -9.56 13.10
N CYS A 58 -17.15 -9.70 12.97
CA CYS A 58 -16.26 -8.56 13.10
C CYS A 58 -16.52 -7.60 11.93
N ARG A 59 -16.58 -6.30 12.19
CA ARG A 59 -16.80 -5.26 11.17
C ARG A 59 -15.62 -5.14 10.20
N VAL A 60 -14.47 -5.68 10.58
CA VAL A 60 -13.28 -5.77 9.72
C VAL A 60 -13.24 -7.17 9.13
N VAL A 61 -13.35 -7.24 7.80
CA VAL A 61 -13.26 -8.49 7.05
C VAL A 61 -11.81 -8.67 6.59
N ASN A 62 -11.23 -9.83 6.89
CA ASN A 62 -9.92 -10.23 6.41
C ASN A 62 -10.06 -10.96 5.07
N GLY A 63 -9.65 -10.31 3.97
CA GLY A 63 -9.65 -10.91 2.65
C GLY A 63 -8.55 -11.97 2.52
N MET A 64 -8.92 -13.20 2.17
CA MET A 64 -7.98 -14.33 2.10
C MET A 64 -7.36 -14.53 0.70
N TRP A 65 -7.48 -13.55 -0.19
CA TRP A 65 -6.90 -13.59 -1.53
C TRP A 65 -5.38 -13.89 -1.57
N GLN A 66 -4.61 -13.62 -0.51
CA GLN A 66 -3.18 -13.98 -0.47
C GLN A 66 -2.94 -15.48 -0.35
N VAL A 67 -3.94 -16.25 0.10
CA VAL A 67 -3.89 -17.72 0.05
C VAL A 67 -4.45 -18.27 -1.26
N SER A 68 -4.73 -17.41 -2.25
CA SER A 68 -5.18 -17.78 -3.59
C SER A 68 -4.02 -17.96 -4.58
N GLY A 69 -4.02 -19.10 -5.28
CA GLY A 69 -3.47 -19.28 -6.63
C GLY A 69 -1.99 -19.00 -6.88
N ALA A 70 -1.54 -19.22 -8.12
CA ALA A 70 -0.13 -19.07 -8.52
C ALA A 70 0.36 -17.61 -8.56
N SER A 71 -0.55 -16.64 -8.68
CA SER A 71 -0.22 -15.22 -8.90
C SER A 71 0.40 -14.52 -7.68
N TRP A 72 0.24 -15.08 -6.48
CA TRP A 72 0.78 -14.52 -5.23
C TRP A 72 1.79 -15.45 -4.56
N GLY A 73 2.23 -16.48 -5.28
CA GLY A 73 3.05 -17.57 -4.76
C GLY A 73 2.23 -18.66 -4.08
N LEU A 74 2.88 -19.79 -3.80
CA LEU A 74 2.26 -20.91 -3.10
C LEU A 74 1.96 -20.51 -1.65
N ALA A 75 0.67 -20.52 -1.29
CA ALA A 75 0.25 -20.39 0.10
C ALA A 75 0.98 -21.43 0.96
N GLN A 76 1.49 -21.01 2.11
CA GLN A 76 2.03 -21.91 3.13
C GLN A 76 0.91 -22.19 4.14
N PRO A 77 0.21 -23.35 4.08
CA PRO A 77 -1.04 -23.54 4.81
C PRO A 77 -0.86 -23.38 6.33
N ALA A 78 0.23 -23.92 6.87
CA ALA A 78 0.54 -23.81 8.30
C ALA A 78 0.72 -22.35 8.74
N ALA A 79 1.45 -21.54 7.95
CA ALA A 79 1.66 -20.13 8.26
C ALA A 79 0.37 -19.31 8.12
N ALA A 80 -0.49 -19.66 7.15
CA ALA A 80 -1.79 -19.03 6.98
C ALA A 80 -2.70 -19.30 8.19
N VAL A 81 -2.80 -20.56 8.61
CA VAL A 81 -3.59 -20.95 9.80
C VAL A 81 -3.06 -20.26 11.05
N ASP A 82 -1.74 -20.23 11.25
CA ASP A 82 -1.13 -19.57 12.41
C ASP A 82 -1.42 -18.06 12.45
N ALA A 83 -1.43 -17.39 11.30
CA ALA A 83 -1.86 -15.99 11.21
C ALA A 83 -3.36 -15.81 11.49
N MET A 84 -4.22 -16.70 10.97
CA MET A 84 -5.66 -16.68 11.22
C MET A 84 -6.00 -16.84 12.71
N LEU A 85 -5.31 -17.74 13.41
CA LEU A 85 -5.47 -17.92 14.86
C LEU A 85 -5.09 -16.64 15.62
N ARG A 86 -3.93 -16.05 15.31
CA ARG A 86 -3.50 -14.78 15.92
C ARG A 86 -4.48 -13.64 15.67
N TYR A 87 -5.09 -13.58 14.49
CA TYR A 87 -6.13 -12.60 14.17
C TYR A 87 -7.42 -12.85 14.93
N ALA A 88 -7.85 -14.11 15.07
CA ALA A 88 -9.02 -14.47 15.84
C ALA A 88 -8.84 -14.12 17.34
N ASP A 89 -7.68 -14.44 17.93
CA ASP A 89 -7.33 -14.07 19.30
C ASP A 89 -7.32 -12.54 19.49
N GLY A 90 -6.98 -11.78 18.44
CA GLY A 90 -7.05 -10.32 18.39
C GLY A 90 -8.45 -9.74 18.09
N GLY A 91 -9.47 -10.57 17.91
CA GLY A 91 -10.85 -10.15 17.62
C GLY A 91 -11.16 -9.86 16.14
N LEU A 92 -10.27 -10.21 15.22
CA LEU A 92 -10.49 -10.18 13.77
C LEU A 92 -11.00 -11.54 13.29
N THR A 93 -12.28 -11.80 13.54
CA THR A 93 -12.88 -13.14 13.44
C THR A 93 -13.68 -13.39 12.15
N THR A 94 -13.52 -12.56 11.13
CA THR A 94 -14.28 -12.68 9.87
C THR A 94 -13.32 -12.76 8.69
N PHE A 95 -13.31 -13.90 8.01
CA PHE A 95 -12.39 -14.23 6.93
C PHE A 95 -13.18 -14.47 5.64
N ASP A 96 -12.82 -13.76 4.56
CA ASP A 96 -13.48 -13.86 3.26
C ASP A 96 -12.71 -14.81 2.34
N MET A 97 -13.35 -15.91 1.95
CA MET A 97 -12.77 -16.96 1.12
C MET A 97 -13.63 -17.18 -0.14
N ALA A 98 -12.95 -17.36 -1.27
CA ALA A 98 -13.59 -17.68 -2.55
C ALA A 98 -12.98 -18.95 -3.16
N ASP A 99 -13.75 -19.62 -4.02
CA ASP A 99 -13.33 -20.82 -4.75
C ASP A 99 -12.24 -20.55 -5.80
N ILE A 100 -12.13 -19.33 -6.34
CA ILE A 100 -10.96 -18.89 -7.11
C ILE A 100 -9.66 -19.00 -6.29
N CYS A 101 -9.75 -19.01 -4.95
CA CYS A 101 -8.59 -19.28 -4.09
C CYS A 101 -8.09 -20.72 -4.20
N LYS A 102 -8.89 -21.62 -4.76
CA LYS A 102 -8.55 -23.03 -5.01
C LYS A 102 -8.12 -23.31 -6.44
N GLU A 103 -7.94 -22.32 -7.31
CA GLU A 103 -7.45 -22.57 -8.68
C GLU A 103 -5.94 -22.87 -8.67
N PHE A 104 -5.58 -23.96 -8.00
CA PHE A 104 -4.40 -24.78 -8.22
C PHE A 104 -4.94 -26.11 -8.71
N ARG A 105 -5.02 -26.25 -10.04
CA ARG A 105 -5.29 -27.53 -10.67
C ARG A 105 -4.15 -28.48 -10.24
N LEU A 106 -4.53 -29.61 -9.65
CA LEU A 106 -3.63 -30.74 -9.42
C LEU A 106 -2.93 -31.05 -10.76
N LEU A 107 -1.63 -30.78 -10.81
CA LEU A 107 -0.71 -31.43 -11.75
C LEU A 107 -0.16 -32.67 -11.05
#